data_AF-A0A7W1YCI4-F1
#
_entry.id   AF-A0A7W1YCI4-F1
#
_cell.length_a   1.000
_cell.length_b   1.000
_cell.length_c   1.000
_cell.angle_alpha   90.00
_cell.angle_beta   90.00
_cell.angle_gamma   90.00
#
_symmetry.space_group_name_H-M   'P 1'
#
loop_
_entity.id
_entity.type
_entity.pdbx_description
1 polymer ?
#
loop_
_entity_poly.entity_id
_entity_poly.type
_entity_poly.pdbx_seq_one_letter_code
_entity_poly.pdbx_strand_id
1 'polypeptide(L)'
;MNHALLQSVAQQLLTSETVVLDDEELPISRTGAQRLRAVSFESNGRRLRAIEQNPDKTSQWAALARSGHKVVQFRDQLTNRYVAVAVDGKIKEYK
;
A
#
# COMPACT_ATOMS: atom_id res chain seq x y z
N MET A 1 13.71 -2.56 2.71
CA MET A 1 12.54 -3.40 3.12
C MET A 1 12.49 -4.68 2.27
N ASN A 2 11.63 -5.67 2.56
CA ASN A 2 11.43 -6.82 1.66
C ASN A 2 10.58 -6.39 0.44
N HIS A 3 11.21 -6.11 -0.70
CA HIS A 3 10.51 -5.59 -1.90
C HIS A 3 9.51 -6.58 -2.48
N ALA A 4 9.84 -7.88 -2.49
CA ALA A 4 8.95 -8.91 -3.02
C ALA A 4 7.65 -8.98 -2.22
N LEU A 5 7.76 -8.89 -0.89
CA LEU A 5 6.60 -8.81 0.01
C LEU A 5 5.76 -7.56 -0.30
N LEU A 6 6.38 -6.38 -0.35
CA LEU A 6 5.67 -5.13 -0.63
C LEU A 6 4.98 -5.15 -2.00
N GLN A 7 5.64 -5.69 -3.02
CA GLN A 7 5.07 -5.83 -4.37
C GLN A 7 3.86 -6.77 -4.35
N SER A 8 3.96 -7.93 -3.68
CA SER A 8 2.86 -8.88 -3.53
C SER A 8 1.66 -8.22 -2.83
N VAL A 9 1.89 -7.55 -1.69
CA VAL A 9 0.85 -6.82 -0.95
C VAL A 9 0.19 -5.75 -1.82
N ALA A 10 0.96 -4.92 -2.53
CA ALA A 10 0.41 -3.88 -3.39
C ALA A 10 -0.47 -4.44 -4.52
N GLN A 11 -0.04 -5.53 -5.15
CA GLN A 11 -0.80 -6.18 -6.20
C GLN A 11 -2.10 -6.76 -5.67
N GLN A 12 -2.04 -7.56 -4.59
CA GLN A 12 -3.22 -8.18 -3.99
C GLN A 12 -4.21 -7.14 -3.45
N LEU A 13 -3.70 -6.07 -2.81
CA LEU A 13 -4.53 -4.98 -2.30
C LEU A 13 -5.46 -4.38 -3.36
N LEU A 14 -5.01 -4.30 -4.63
CA LEU A 14 -5.77 -3.69 -5.71
C LEU A 14 -6.66 -4.67 -6.49
N THR A 15 -6.44 -5.99 -6.38
CA THR A 15 -7.14 -6.99 -7.21
C THR A 15 -7.97 -8.02 -6.46
N SER A 16 -7.80 -8.12 -5.14
CA SER A 16 -8.44 -9.14 -4.30
C SER A 16 -9.13 -8.49 -3.10
N GLU A 17 -10.07 -9.16 -2.44
CA GLU A 17 -10.73 -8.68 -1.22
C GLU A 17 -9.95 -8.99 0.08
N THR A 18 -8.98 -9.89 -0.01
CA THR A 18 -8.02 -10.22 1.05
C THR A 18 -6.60 -10.16 0.51
N VAL A 19 -5.63 -10.00 1.41
CA VAL A 19 -4.21 -10.18 1.11
C VAL A 19 -3.72 -11.43 1.83
N VAL A 20 -3.19 -12.39 1.09
CA VAL A 20 -2.65 -13.64 1.63
C VAL A 20 -1.14 -13.50 1.84
N LEU A 21 -0.69 -13.69 3.09
CA LEU A 21 0.72 -13.71 3.50
C LEU A 21 0.94 -14.91 4.41
N ASP A 22 1.94 -15.75 4.12
CA ASP A 22 2.31 -16.91 4.96
C ASP A 22 1.09 -17.77 5.39
N ASP A 23 0.20 -18.06 4.43
CA ASP A 23 -1.06 -18.79 4.61
C ASP A 23 -2.13 -18.11 5.50
N GLU A 24 -1.92 -16.85 5.89
CA GLU A 24 -2.90 -16.02 6.59
C GLU A 24 -3.64 -15.08 5.61
N GLU A 25 -4.97 -15.03 5.72
CA GLU A 25 -5.79 -14.06 4.98
C GLU A 25 -5.99 -12.77 5.80
N LEU A 26 -5.42 -11.68 5.32
CA LEU A 26 -5.58 -10.35 5.90
C LEU A 26 -6.73 -9.60 5.20
N PRO A 27 -7.79 -9.20 5.93
CA PRO A 27 -8.93 -8.53 5.32
C PRO A 27 -8.57 -7.11 4.87
N ILE A 28 -8.98 -6.75 3.65
CA ILE A 28 -8.84 -5.39 3.15
C ILE A 28 -9.95 -4.52 3.73
N SER A 29 -9.54 -3.45 4.40
CA SER A 29 -10.42 -2.39 4.89
C SER A 29 -10.56 -1.27 3.86
N ARG A 30 -11.64 -0.49 3.97
CA ARG A 30 -11.82 0.75 3.20
C ARG A 30 -11.63 1.96 4.09
N THR A 31 -10.79 2.92 3.69
CA THR A 31 -10.52 4.12 4.49
C THR A 31 -11.60 5.17 4.28
N GLY A 32 -12.17 5.71 5.36
CA GLY A 32 -12.92 6.98 5.40
C GLY A 32 -13.88 7.25 4.23
N ALA A 33 -14.08 8.54 3.92
CA ALA A 33 -15.07 8.99 2.94
C ALA A 33 -14.78 8.51 1.50
N GLN A 34 -13.51 8.36 1.14
CA GLN A 34 -13.11 7.99 -0.22
C GLN A 34 -13.00 6.49 -0.46
N ARG A 35 -13.21 5.68 0.57
CA ARG A 35 -13.29 4.21 0.49
C ARG A 35 -12.06 3.53 -0.15
N LEU A 36 -10.87 4.14 -0.03
CA LEU A 36 -9.60 3.61 -0.54
C LEU A 36 -9.28 2.28 0.13
N ARG A 37 -8.71 1.34 -0.63
CA ARG A 37 -8.34 0.01 -0.11
C ARG A 37 -7.12 0.15 0.82
N ALA A 38 -7.15 -0.52 1.97
CA ALA A 38 -6.03 -0.56 2.90
C ALA A 38 -5.95 -1.86 3.70
N VAL A 39 -4.73 -2.33 3.94
CA VAL A 39 -4.43 -3.50 4.78
C VAL A 39 -3.25 -3.21 5.69
N SER A 40 -3.26 -3.77 6.91
CA SER A 40 -2.11 -3.74 7.82
C SER A 40 -1.46 -5.12 7.86
N PHE A 41 -0.13 -5.17 7.88
CA PHE A 41 0.64 -6.42 7.89
C PHE A 41 1.99 -6.20 8.58
N GLU A 42 2.62 -7.28 9.01
CA GLU A 42 3.98 -7.26 9.58
C GLU A 42 5.04 -7.48 8.49
N SER A 43 6.16 -6.78 8.59
CA SER A 43 7.31 -6.95 7.71
C SER A 43 8.59 -6.63 8.47
N ASN A 44 9.48 -7.61 8.66
CA ASN A 44 10.75 -7.46 9.38
C ASN A 44 10.58 -6.80 10.77
N GLY A 45 9.57 -7.23 11.53
CA GLY A 45 9.26 -6.67 12.86
C GLY A 45 8.66 -5.27 12.85
N ARG A 46 8.21 -4.77 11.70
CA ARG A 46 7.53 -3.49 11.56
C ARG A 46 6.10 -3.72 11.10
N ARG A 47 5.16 -3.12 11.83
CA ARG A 47 3.77 -3.04 11.39
C ARG A 47 3.60 -1.95 10.35
N LEU A 48 3.30 -2.36 9.12
CA LEU A 48 3.07 -1.48 8.00
C LEU A 48 1.59 -1.44 7.65
N ARG A 49 1.14 -0.32 7.08
CA ARG A 49 -0.17 -0.18 6.45
C ARG A 49 0.02 0.16 4.99
N ALA A 50 -0.44 -0.71 4.10
CA ALA A 50 -0.56 -0.43 2.68
C ALA A 50 -1.89 0.29 2.41
N ILE A 51 -1.85 1.36 1.62
CA ILE A 51 -3.01 2.20 1.33
C ILE A 51 -2.99 2.55 -0.16
N GLU A 52 -4.08 2.28 -0.86
CA GLU A 52 -4.32 2.75 -2.23
C GLU A 52 -4.19 4.28 -2.28
N GLN A 53 -3.46 4.78 -3.28
CA GLN A 53 -3.23 6.21 -3.40
C GLN A 53 -4.49 6.96 -3.81
N ASN A 54 -4.84 7.97 -3.03
CA ASN A 54 -5.89 8.91 -3.37
C ASN A 54 -5.50 9.79 -4.58
N PRO A 55 -6.23 9.74 -5.70
CA PRO A 55 -5.98 10.57 -6.88
C PRO A 55 -6.37 12.04 -6.69
N ASP A 56 -7.13 12.42 -5.65
CA ASP A 56 -7.55 13.81 -5.39
C ASP A 56 -6.49 14.64 -4.65
N LYS A 57 -5.41 14.01 -4.18
CA LYS A 57 -4.32 14.73 -3.50
C LYS A 57 -3.42 15.47 -4.50
N THR A 58 -2.61 16.38 -3.97
CA THR A 58 -1.68 17.22 -4.74
C THR A 58 -0.28 16.62 -4.88
N SER A 59 -0.03 15.41 -4.36
CA SER A 59 1.29 14.77 -4.45
C SER A 59 1.59 14.23 -5.84
N GLN A 60 2.88 14.06 -6.17
CA GLN A 60 3.31 13.40 -7.41
C GLN A 60 2.67 12.00 -7.58
N TRP A 61 2.48 11.28 -6.47
CA TRP A 61 1.86 9.96 -6.47
C TRP A 61 0.37 10.01 -6.78
N ALA A 62 -0.32 11.03 -6.30
CA ALA A 62 -1.71 11.27 -6.66
C ALA A 62 -1.86 11.66 -8.13
N ALA A 63 -0.91 12.39 -8.71
CA ALA A 63 -0.89 12.66 -10.14
C ALA A 63 -0.78 11.37 -10.97
N LEU A 64 0.09 10.44 -10.56
CA LEU A 64 0.19 9.12 -11.22
C LEU A 64 -1.08 8.29 -11.06
N ALA A 65 -1.66 8.24 -9.85
CA ALA A 65 -2.93 7.55 -9.63
C ALA A 65 -4.05 8.15 -10.50
N ARG A 66 -4.11 9.49 -10.61
CA ARG A 66 -5.07 10.21 -11.46
C ARG A 66 -4.89 9.90 -12.94
N SER A 67 -3.66 9.63 -13.40
CA SER A 67 -3.38 9.22 -14.78
C SER A 67 -3.53 7.71 -15.02
N GLY A 68 -4.06 6.96 -14.04
CA GLY A 68 -4.40 5.54 -14.18
C GLY A 68 -3.33 4.55 -13.72
N HIS A 69 -2.21 5.03 -13.15
CA HIS A 69 -1.21 4.13 -12.57
C HIS A 69 -1.72 3.48 -11.28
N LYS A 70 -1.29 2.24 -11.05
CA LYS A 70 -1.55 1.52 -9.81
C LYS A 70 -0.56 1.97 -8.75
N VAL A 71 -1.02 2.78 -7.80
CA VAL A 71 -0.15 3.37 -6.77
C VAL A 71 -0.62 2.97 -5.37
N VAL A 72 0.29 2.37 -4.60
CA VAL A 72 0.05 1.96 -3.20
C VAL A 72 1.15 2.54 -2.33
N GLN A 73 0.79 3.30 -1.29
CA GLN A 73 1.74 3.80 -0.32
C GLN A 73 1.81 2.90 0.91
N PHE A 74 3.02 2.75 1.45
CA PHE A 74 3.28 2.01 2.68
C PHE A 74 3.63 2.98 3.80
N ARG A 75 2.83 2.94 4.86
CA ARG A 75 3.01 3.75 6.06
C ARG A 75 3.43 2.87 7.23
N ASP A 76 4.51 3.23 7.88
CA ASP A 76 4.89 2.62 9.15
C ASP A 76 3.91 3.07 10.24
N GLN A 77 3.26 2.12 10.93
CA GLN A 77 2.21 2.44 11.89
C GLN A 77 2.76 3.01 13.21
N LEU A 78 4.00 2.70 13.56
CA LEU A 78 4.64 3.20 14.78
C LEU A 78 5.04 4.68 14.63
N THR A 79 5.70 5.00 13.52
CA THR A 79 6.21 6.36 13.24
C THR A 79 5.20 7.24 12.49
N ASN A 80 4.11 6.66 11.97
CA ASN A 80 3.15 7.30 11.07
C ASN A 80 3.76 7.91 9.80
N ARG A 81 4.98 7.53 9.44
CA ARG A 81 5.66 8.01 8.23
C ARG A 81 5.42 7.07 7.05
N TYR A 82 5.28 7.66 5.86
CA TYR A 82 5.38 6.87 4.63
C TYR A 82 6.83 6.44 4.44
N VAL A 83 7.03 5.16 4.14
CA VAL A 83 8.37 4.54 4.06
C VAL A 83 8.65 3.93 2.69
N ALA A 84 7.62 3.62 1.91
CA ALA A 84 7.75 3.19 0.53
C ALA A 84 6.48 3.49 -0.28
N VAL A 85 6.59 3.35 -1.60
CA VAL A 85 5.48 3.35 -2.55
C VAL A 85 5.70 2.27 -3.60
N ALA A 86 4.63 1.59 -4.00
CA ALA A 86 4.58 0.78 -5.20
C ALA A 86 3.93 1.57 -6.33
N VAL A 87 4.55 1.64 -7.51
CA VAL A 87 3.97 2.18 -8.74
C VAL A 87 4.06 1.10 -9.80
N ASP A 88 2.90 0.60 -10.25
CA ASP A 88 2.79 -0.49 -11.23
C ASP A 88 3.67 -1.70 -10.89
N GLY A 89 3.66 -2.09 -9.61
CA GLY A 89 4.43 -3.20 -9.07
C GLY A 89 5.89 -2.87 -8.75
N LYS A 90 6.42 -1.69 -9.11
CA LYS A 90 7.80 -1.30 -8.78
C LYS A 90 7.87 -0.57 -7.43
N ILE A 91 8.73 -1.07 -6.54
CA ILE A 91 8.91 -0.49 -5.20
C ILE A 91 9.94 0.64 -5.22
N LYS A 92 9.61 1.75 -4.56
CA LYS A 92 10.51 2.83 -4.22
C LYS A 92 10.44 3.09 -2.72
N GLU A 93 11.57 2.95 -2.02
CA GLU A 93 11.70 3.30 -0.60
C GLU A 93 11.98 4.80 -0.44
N TYR A 94 11.48 5.39 0.64
CA TYR A 94 11.85 6.73 1.08
C TYR A 94 13.02 6.62 2.07
N LYS A 95 13.89 7.63 2.04
CA LYS A 95 15.00 7.76 2.99
C LYS A 95 14.53 8.34 4.31
#